data_AF-A0A5K0X5S1-F1
#
_entry.id   AF-A0A5K0X5S1-F1
#
_cell.length_a   1.000
_cell.length_b   1.000
_cell.length_c   1.000
_cell.angle_alpha   90.00
_cell.angle_beta   90.00
_cell.angle_gamma   90.00
#
_symmetry.space_group_name_H-M   'P 1'
#
loop_
_entity.id
_entity.type
_entity.pdbx_description
1 polymer ?
#
loop_
_entity_poly.entity_id
_entity_poly.type
_entity_poly.pdbx_seq_one_letter_code
_entity_poly.pdbx_strand_id
1 'polypeptide(L)' 'MGLLSNKVQRSDLQTGDHVYSWRHAYIYAHH' A
#
# COMPACT_ATOMS: atom_id res chain seq x y z
N MET A 1 -11.65 -6.59 -4.56
CA MET A 1 -10.49 -5.81 -5.04
C MET A 1 -10.61 -5.62 -6.55
N GLY A 2 -10.88 -4.40 -7.02
CA GLY A 2 -11.03 -4.08 -8.44
C GLY A 2 -9.67 -3.94 -9.13
N LEU A 3 -9.59 -4.40 -10.38
CA LEU A 3 -8.42 -4.69 -11.23
C LEU A 3 -7.26 -3.66 -11.34
N LEU A 4 -7.28 -2.53 -10.64
CA LEU A 4 -6.25 -1.47 -10.77
C LEU A 4 -5.72 -0.95 -9.41
N SER A 5 -5.96 -1.66 -8.31
CA SER A 5 -5.52 -1.22 -6.99
C SER A 5 -4.61 -2.24 -6.31
N ASN A 6 -3.35 -1.87 -6.09
CA ASN A 6 -2.42 -2.58 -5.20
C ASN A 6 -2.71 -2.31 -3.71
N LYS A 7 -3.95 -2.00 -3.34
CA LYS A 7 -4.34 -1.80 -1.94
C LYS A 7 -4.53 -3.17 -1.29
N VAL A 8 -3.79 -3.40 -0.21
CA VAL A 8 -3.94 -4.59 0.66
C VAL A 8 -4.91 -4.29 1.80
N GLN A 9 -5.67 -5.28 2.26
CA GLN A 9 -6.51 -5.10 3.45
C GLN A 9 -5.66 -5.18 4.71
N ARG A 10 -6.03 -4.44 5.75
CA ARG A 10 -5.31 -4.45 7.03
C ARG A 10 -5.33 -5.81 7.73
N SER A 11 -6.36 -6.61 7.50
CA SER A 11 -6.45 -7.99 8.00
C SER A 11 -5.39 -8.92 7.44
N ASP A 12 -4.85 -8.58 6.27
CA ASP A 12 -3.93 -9.42 5.51
C ASP A 12 -2.47 -9.01 5.77
N LEU A 13 -2.25 -7.94 6.55
CA LEU A 13 -0.93 -7.45 6.94
C LEU A 13 -0.34 -8.29 8.09
N GLN A 14 0.90 -8.75 7.92
CA GLN A 14 1.64 -9.47 8.94
C GLN A 14 2.76 -8.60 9.54
N THR A 15 3.16 -8.93 10.77
CA THR A 15 4.26 -8.23 11.43
C THR A 15 5.56 -8.46 10.66
N GLY A 16 6.20 -7.38 10.24
CA GLY A 16 7.40 -7.40 9.41
C GLY A 16 7.15 -7.06 7.94
N ASP A 17 5.89 -6.93 7.52
CA ASP A 17 5.58 -6.48 6.17
C ASP A 17 5.94 -5.01 5.96
N HIS A 18 6.59 -4.72 4.84
CA HIS A 18 6.89 -3.36 4.42
C HIS A 18 5.72 -2.79 3.62
N VAL A 19 5.13 -1.71 4.13
CA VAL A 19 3.97 -1.06 3.52
C VAL A 19 4.39 0.26 2.89
N TYR A 20 4.45 0.29 1.56
CA TYR A 20 4.69 1.52 0.82
C TYR A 20 3.40 2.32 0.63
N SER A 21 3.43 3.56 1.10
CA SER A 21 2.32 4.50 0.91
C SER A 21 2.72 5.63 -0.02
N TRP A 22 1.85 5.92 -0.99
CA TRP A 22 2.03 7.03 -1.90
C TRP A 22 1.41 8.29 -1.28
N ARG A 23 2.19 9.35 -1.09
CA ARG A 23 1.65 10.68 -0.76
C ARG A 23 1.40 11.46 -2.05
N HIS A 24 0.44 12.40 -2.01
CA HIS A 24 -0.04 13.33 -3.05
C HIS A 24 0.37 12.99 -4.50
N ALA A 25 -0.61 12.72 -5.37
CA ALA A 25 -0.40 12.53 -6.82
C ALA A 25 0.48 11.33 -7.23
N TYR A 26 0.74 10.36 -6.33
CA TYR A 26 1.54 9.15 -6.63
C TYR A 26 3.00 9.42 -7.02
N ILE A 27 3.52 10.62 -6.75
CA ILE A 27 4.87 11.04 -7.15
C ILE A 27 5.92 10.74 -6.08
N TYR A 28 5.52 10.35 -4.87
CA TYR A 28 6.43 10.07 -3.77
C TYR A 28 5.98 8.86 -2.97
N ALA A 29 6.80 7.81 -3.01
CA ALA A 29 6.64 6.63 -2.18
C ALA A 29 7.39 6.84 -0.86
N HIS A 30 6.67 6.76 0.26
CA HIS A 30 7.27 6.69 1.59
C HIS A 30 7.37 5.22 2.00
N HIS A 31 8.55 4.83 2.52
CA HIS A 31 8.82 3.50 3.08
C HIS A 31 8.11 3.28 4.41
#